data_AF-A0A3B9QFQ0-F1
#
_entry.id   AF-A0A3B9QFQ0-F1
#
_cell.length_a   1.000
_cell.length_b   1.000
_cell.length_c   1.000
_cell.angle_alpha   90.00
_cell.angle_beta   90.00
_cell.angle_gamma   90.00
#
_symmetry.space_group_name_H-M   'P 1'
#
loop_
_entity.id
_entity.type
_entity.pdbx_description
1 polymer ?
#
loop_
_entity_poly.entity_id
_entity_poly.type
_entity_poly.pdbx_seq_one_letter_code
_entity_poly.pdbx_strand_id
1 'polypeptide(L)' 'MKYSNQSASSAAVLSEEQEFLLRSLDDLEIEYSNGDLSDEEYVTLKNDYTHRLAAVTRIVTGSE' A
#
# COMPACT_ATOMS: atom_id res chain seq x y z
N MET A 1 0.57 22.31 -26.46
CA MET A 1 -0.08 21.11 -25.90
C MET A 1 0.96 20.05 -25.56
N LYS A 2 1.40 19.94 -24.31
CA LYS A 2 2.30 18.85 -23.86
C LYS A 2 2.00 18.44 -22.41
N TYR A 3 0.81 17.93 -22.13
CA TYR A 3 0.51 17.26 -20.86
C TYR A 3 -0.60 16.22 -21.08
N SER A 4 -0.26 15.07 -21.68
CA SER A 4 -1.26 14.00 -21.86
C SER A 4 -0.71 12.59 -21.65
N ASN A 5 0.53 12.44 -21.16
CA ASN A 5 1.15 11.13 -20.95
C ASN A 5 1.50 10.81 -19.48
N GLN A 6 1.19 11.69 -18.53
CA GLN A 6 1.50 11.46 -17.10
C GLN A 6 0.40 10.70 -16.35
N SER A 7 -0.86 10.78 -16.80
CA SER A 7 -1.99 10.19 -16.06
C SER A 7 -2.01 8.66 -16.09
N ALA A 8 -1.61 8.05 -17.21
CA ALA A 8 -1.59 6.58 -17.34
C ALA A 8 -0.42 5.95 -16.56
N SER A 9 0.75 6.61 -16.55
CA SER A 9 1.88 6.15 -15.74
C SER A 9 1.61 6.31 -14.24
N SER A 10 0.96 7.41 -13.82
CA SER A 10 0.61 7.60 -12.40
C SER A 10 -0.43 6.59 -11.93
N ALA A 11 -1.44 6.25 -12.74
CA ALA A 11 -2.43 5.24 -12.38
C ALA A 11 -1.82 3.83 -12.29
N ALA A 12 -0.95 3.46 -13.24
CA ALA A 12 -0.24 2.18 -13.21
C ALA A 12 0.67 2.05 -11.97
N VAL A 13 1.45 3.10 -11.67
CA VAL A 13 2.33 3.13 -10.48
C VAL A 13 1.52 3.02 -9.19
N LEU A 14 0.38 3.70 -9.08
CA LEU A 14 -0.48 3.60 -7.91
C LEU A 14 -1.13 2.21 -7.76
N SER A 15 -1.46 1.55 -8.87
CA SER A 15 -1.96 0.18 -8.85
C SER A 15 -0.88 -0.81 -8.40
N GLU A 16 0.34 -0.68 -8.92
CA GLU A 16 1.48 -1.51 -8.49
C GLU A 16 1.80 -1.31 -7.00
N GLU A 17 1.75 -0.07 -6.51
CA GLU A 17 1.96 0.20 -5.09
C GLU A 17 0.79 -0.34 -4.23
N GLN A 18 -0.45 -0.26 -4.70
CA GLN A 18 -1.59 -0.88 -4.02
C GLN A 18 -1.43 -2.40 -3.88
N GLU A 19 -1.04 -3.08 -4.97
CA GLU A 19 -0.78 -4.52 -4.97
C GLU A 19 0.38 -4.89 -4.05
N PHE A 20 1.46 -4.12 -4.09
CA PHE A 20 2.60 -4.29 -3.20
C PHE A 20 2.18 -4.19 -1.73
N LEU A 21 1.42 -3.14 -1.36
CA LEU A 21 0.96 -2.92 0.01
C LEU A 21 0.05 -4.04 0.51
N LEU A 22 -0.86 -4.53 -0.34
CA LEU A 22 -1.72 -5.66 0.00
C LEU A 22 -0.91 -6.93 0.27
N ARG A 23 0.05 -7.26 -0.61
CA ARG A 23 0.90 -8.43 -0.41
C ARG A 23 1.79 -8.27 0.84
N SER A 24 2.33 -7.08 1.09
CA SER A 24 3.10 -6.81 2.30
C SER A 24 2.28 -6.94 3.57
N LEU A 25 0.98 -6.60 3.54
CA LEU A 25 0.09 -6.84 4.68
C LEU A 25 -0.16 -8.33 4.90
N ASP A 26 -0.38 -9.11 3.84
CA ASP A 26 -0.53 -10.56 3.95
C ASP A 26 0.75 -11.23 4.50
N ASP A 27 1.92 -10.84 3.97
CA ASP A 27 3.22 -11.32 4.43
C ASP A 27 3.45 -10.95 5.91
N LEU A 28 3.07 -9.72 6.32
CA LEU A 28 3.20 -9.24 7.70
C LEU A 28 2.38 -10.08 8.70
N GLU A 29 1.17 -10.51 8.32
CA GLU A 29 0.35 -11.39 9.17
C GLU A 29 1.00 -12.77 9.34
N ILE A 30 1.66 -13.28 8.29
CA ILE A 30 2.38 -14.56 8.34
C ILE A 30 3.61 -14.44 9.25
N GLU A 31 4.42 -13.39 9.07
CA GLU A 31 5.62 -13.13 9.89
C GLU A 31 5.26 -12.99 11.38
N TYR A 32 4.21 -12.23 11.69
CA TYR A 32 3.72 -12.10 13.06
C TYR A 32 3.22 -13.44 13.63
N SER A 33 2.46 -14.21 12.85
CA SER A 33 1.94 -15.51 13.28
C SER A 33 3.06 -16.54 13.51
N ASN A 34 4.18 -16.43 12.80
CA ASN A 34 5.38 -17.25 13.00
C ASN A 34 6.20 -16.82 14.23
N GLY A 35 5.92 -15.65 14.80
CA GLY A 35 6.70 -15.04 15.87
C GLY A 35 8.00 -14.40 15.40
N ASP A 36 8.12 -14.12 14.10
CA ASP A 36 9.29 -13.44 13.52
C ASP A 36 9.30 -11.93 13.84
N LEU A 37 8.15 -11.40 14.28
CA LEU A 37 7.97 -10.01 14.68
C LEU A 37 7.47 -9.90 16.11
N SER A 38 7.94 -8.88 16.83
CA SER A 38 7.32 -8.47 18.09
C SER A 38 5.96 -7.79 17.85
N ASP A 39 5.13 -7.75 18.90
CA ASP A 39 3.84 -7.04 18.88
C ASP A 39 4.01 -5.56 18.48
N GLU A 40 5.08 -4.90 18.95
CA GLU A 40 5.34 -3.49 18.66
C GLU A 40 5.72 -3.27 17.18
N GLU A 41 6.57 -4.12 16.63
CA GLU A 41 6.96 -4.09 15.21
C GLU A 41 5.75 -4.34 14.32
N TYR A 42 4.97 -5.38 14.62
CA TYR A 42 3.75 -5.72 13.88
C TYR A 42 2.75 -4.56 13.87
N VAL A 43 2.44 -3.98 15.04
CA VAL A 43 1.49 -2.86 15.13
C VAL A 43 2.00 -1.63 14.37
N THR A 44 3.29 -1.34 14.47
CA THR A 44 3.90 -0.18 13.78
C THR A 44 3.83 -0.35 12.26
N LEU A 45 4.26 -1.49 11.74
CA LEU A 45 4.26 -1.78 10.30
C LEU A 45 2.84 -1.88 9.74
N LYS A 46 1.93 -2.55 10.45
CA LYS A 46 0.53 -2.69 10.03
C LYS A 46 -0.15 -1.34 9.91
N ASN A 47 0.07 -0.44 10.86
CA ASN A 47 -0.48 0.91 10.81
C ASN A 47 0.08 1.69 9.61
N ASP A 48 1.39 1.68 9.38
CA ASP A 48 2.01 2.38 8.25
C ASP A 48 1.50 1.87 6.90
N TYR A 49 1.50 0.54 6.68
CA TYR A 49 0.97 -0.04 5.44
C TYR A 49 -0.52 0.24 5.24
N THR A 50 -1.32 0.16 6.29
CA THR A 50 -2.76 0.46 6.22
C THR A 50 -3.00 1.94 5.86
N HIS A 51 -2.25 2.86 6.48
CA HIS A 51 -2.33 4.28 6.18
C HIS A 51 -1.97 4.60 4.73
N ARG A 52 -0.86 4.01 4.23
CA ARG A 52 -0.44 4.17 2.83
C ARG A 52 -1.45 3.58 1.86
N LEU A 53 -1.97 2.38 2.15
CA LEU A 53 -2.98 1.72 1.32
C LEU A 53 -4.26 2.56 1.21
N ALA A 54 -4.71 3.15 2.31
CA ALA A 54 -5.86 4.05 2.32
C ALA A 54 -5.61 5.31 1.47
N ALA A 55 -4.41 5.90 1.55
CA ALA A 55 -4.04 7.06 0.75
C ALA A 55 -4.02 6.72 -0.75
N VAL A 56 -3.35 5.64 -1.15
CA VAL A 56 -3.30 5.18 -2.54
C VAL A 56 -4.70 4.86 -3.08
N THR A 57 -5.51 4.14 -2.30
CA THR A 57 -6.87 3.74 -2.70
C THR A 57 -7.77 4.95 -2.96
N ARG A 58 -7.69 6.02 -2.16
CA ARG A 58 -8.45 7.26 -2.41
C ARG A 58 -8.08 7.90 -3.74
N ILE A 59 -6.80 7.93 -4.07
CA ILE A 59 -6.30 8.49 -5.33
C ILE A 59 -6.75 7.64 -6.51
N VAL A 60 -6.65 6.31 -6.41
CA VAL A 60 -7.07 5.37 -7.47
C VAL A 60 -8.59 5.43 -7.71
N THR A 61 -9.38 5.52 -6.64
CA THR A 61 -10.85 5.54 -6.72
C THR A 61 -11.42 6.92 -7.03
N GLY A 62 -10.59 7.97 -7.12
CA GLY A 62 -11.03 9.35 -7.35
C GLY A 62 -11.92 9.90 -6.24
N SER A 63 -11.85 9.33 -5.04
CA SER A 63 -12.62 9.78 -3.87
C SER A 63 -11.79 10.78 -3.07
N GLU A 64 -11.95 12.07 -3.36
CA GLU A 64 -11.49 13.18 -2.51
C GLU A 64 -12.46 13.45 -1.35
#